data_AF-A0A7X6SZ64-F1
#
_entry.id   AF-A0A7X6SZ64-F1
#
_cell.length_a   1.000
_cell.length_b   1.000
_cell.length_c   1.000
_cell.angle_alpha   90.00
_cell.angle_beta   90.00
_cell.angle_gamma   90.00
#
_symmetry.space_group_name_H-M   'P 1'
#
loop_
_entity.id
_entity.type
_entity.pdbx_description
1 polymer ?
#
loop_
_entity_poly.entity_id
_entity_poly.type
_entity_poly.pdbx_seq_one_letter_code
_entity_poly.pdbx_strand_id
1 'polypeptide(L)'
;MKTRILSFVLIAIFTLIAFSLTGLAQDKKEAPKRADFIPSPIFSPVYPSLPHHFSDIHTIQILCKAPRGAIKRATMPPMEPAGDEETFILLLAWTPDVERMGFNVHEVAINTPVKWKDRVGNTTLIEYIDSDMGLIAGREVYGWPKKMAEITWTKTQTGWMVV
;
A
#
# COMPACT_ATOMS: atom_id res chain seq x y z
N MET A 1 -28.46 -12.52 -47.37
CA MET A 1 -28.06 -11.46 -46.41
C MET A 1 -28.19 -11.89 -44.94
N LYS A 2 -29.23 -12.64 -44.54
CA LYS A 2 -29.44 -13.12 -43.16
C LYS A 2 -28.35 -14.09 -42.64
N THR A 3 -27.78 -14.93 -43.49
CA THR A 3 -26.81 -15.97 -43.09
C THR A 3 -25.46 -15.41 -42.67
N ARG A 4 -25.00 -14.30 -43.28
CA ARG A 4 -23.73 -13.65 -42.92
C ARG A 4 -23.81 -12.96 -41.55
N ILE A 5 -24.94 -12.34 -41.22
CA ILE A 5 -25.16 -11.67 -39.93
C ILE A 5 -25.15 -12.68 -38.78
N LEU A 6 -25.73 -13.87 -38.98
CA LEU A 6 -25.74 -14.94 -37.99
C LEU A 6 -24.32 -15.47 -37.70
N SER A 7 -23.48 -15.61 -38.73
CA SER A 7 -22.07 -16.03 -38.56
C SER A 7 -21.23 -14.99 -37.82
N PHE A 8 -21.43 -13.70 -38.07
CA PHE A 8 -20.72 -12.63 -37.35
C PHE A 8 -21.11 -12.56 -35.87
N VAL A 9 -22.39 -12.73 -35.56
CA VAL A 9 -22.88 -12.76 -34.16
C VAL A 9 -22.35 -13.99 -33.42
N LEU A 10 -22.31 -15.16 -34.06
CA LEU A 10 -21.77 -16.38 -33.44
C LEU A 10 -20.27 -16.25 -33.15
N ILE A 11 -19.48 -15.67 -34.07
CA ILE A 11 -18.04 -15.44 -33.89
C ILE A 11 -17.81 -14.45 -32.75
N ALA A 12 -18.57 -13.35 -32.69
CA ALA A 12 -18.45 -12.34 -31.63
C ALA A 12 -18.77 -12.92 -30.23
N ILE A 13 -19.80 -13.77 -30.13
CA ILE A 13 -20.17 -14.45 -28.89
C ILE A 13 -19.09 -15.47 -28.50
N PHE A 14 -18.54 -16.23 -29.45
CA PHE A 14 -17.44 -17.17 -29.17
C PHE A 14 -16.16 -16.46 -28.72
N THR A 15 -15.82 -15.31 -29.30
CA THR A 15 -14.66 -14.51 -28.86
C THR A 15 -14.87 -13.91 -27.48
N LEU A 16 -16.09 -13.49 -27.12
CA LEU A 16 -16.40 -12.98 -25.77
C LEU A 16 -16.29 -14.09 -24.71
N ILE A 17 -16.75 -15.30 -25.03
CA ILE A 17 -16.68 -16.48 -24.15
C ILE A 17 -15.24 -16.97 -24.01
N ALA A 18 -14.45 -16.94 -25.10
CA ALA A 18 -13.03 -17.27 -25.04
C ALA A 18 -12.24 -16.27 -24.17
N PHE A 19 -12.53 -14.97 -24.27
CA PHE A 19 -11.91 -13.95 -23.42
C PHE A 19 -12.29 -14.09 -21.94
N SER A 20 -13.55 -14.43 -21.64
CA SER A 20 -13.99 -14.64 -20.25
C SER A 20 -13.41 -15.92 -19.64
N LEU A 21 -13.19 -16.98 -20.43
CA LEU A 21 -12.53 -18.20 -19.99
C LEU A 21 -11.01 -18.03 -19.80
N THR A 22 -10.34 -17.17 -20.58
CA THR A 22 -8.93 -16.83 -20.34
C THR A 22 -8.74 -15.88 -19.15
N GLY A 23 -9.77 -15.12 -18.77
CA GLY A 23 -9.77 -14.27 -17.57
C GLY A 23 -9.95 -15.04 -16.25
N LEU A 24 -10.46 -16.28 -16.30
CA LEU A 24 -10.63 -17.16 -15.14
C LEU A 24 -9.38 -17.99 -14.80
N ALA A 25 -8.35 -17.92 -15.65
CA ALA A 25 -7.01 -18.38 -15.31
C ALA A 25 -6.18 -17.22 -14.74
N GLN A 26 -6.74 -16.43 -13.82
CA GLN A 26 -5.88 -15.74 -12.86
C GLN A 26 -5.16 -16.82 -12.08
N ASP A 27 -3.83 -16.83 -12.22
CA ASP A 27 -2.89 -17.69 -11.53
C ASP A 27 -3.47 -18.23 -10.22
N LYS A 28 -3.62 -19.55 -10.11
CA LYS A 28 -3.54 -20.20 -8.79
C LYS A 28 -2.11 -19.96 -8.29
N LYS A 29 -1.80 -18.73 -7.89
CA LYS A 29 -0.54 -18.36 -7.28
C LYS A 29 -0.45 -19.20 -6.01
N GLU A 30 0.57 -20.03 -5.93
CA GLU A 30 1.01 -20.60 -4.65
C GLU A 30 0.89 -19.53 -3.56
N ALA A 31 0.41 -19.92 -2.38
CA ALA A 31 0.40 -19.02 -1.24
C ALA A 31 1.77 -18.34 -1.16
N PRO A 32 1.84 -17.00 -1.06
CA PRO A 32 3.11 -16.31 -1.10
C PRO A 32 3.99 -16.88 0.00
N LYS A 33 5.22 -17.32 -0.33
CA LYS A 33 6.19 -17.90 0.62
C LYS A 33 6.42 -17.05 1.89
N ARG A 34 6.02 -15.78 1.87
CA ARG A 34 6.03 -14.87 3.02
C ARG A 34 5.00 -15.23 4.10
N ALA A 35 3.93 -15.95 3.78
CA ALA A 35 2.92 -16.35 4.76
C ALA A 35 3.46 -17.34 5.80
N ASP A 36 4.48 -18.12 5.42
CA ASP A 36 5.16 -19.09 6.29
C ASP A 36 6.31 -18.44 7.10
N PHE A 37 6.56 -17.15 6.91
CA PHE A 37 7.59 -16.44 7.66
C PHE A 37 7.15 -16.25 9.12
N ILE A 38 7.96 -16.75 10.05
CA ILE A 38 7.75 -16.56 11.49
C ILE A 38 8.82 -15.60 12.00
N PRO A 39 8.46 -14.42 12.54
CA PRO A 39 9.43 -13.49 13.06
C PRO A 39 10.06 -14.01 14.35
N SER A 40 11.30 -13.61 14.59
CA SER A 40 12.01 -13.91 15.83
C SER A 40 11.45 -13.08 17.00
N PRO A 41 11.43 -13.62 18.23
CA PRO A 41 11.70 -15.01 18.59
C PRO A 41 10.48 -15.92 18.33
N ILE A 42 10.72 -17.16 17.91
CA ILE A 42 9.66 -18.12 17.53
C ILE A 42 8.63 -18.38 18.64
N PHE A 43 9.02 -18.28 19.92
CA PHE A 43 8.14 -18.51 21.07
C PHE A 43 7.40 -17.25 21.55
N SER A 44 7.72 -16.08 20.98
CA SER A 44 7.01 -14.82 21.26
C SER A 44 7.19 -13.85 20.08
N PRO A 45 6.64 -14.17 18.90
CA PRO A 45 6.80 -13.35 17.70
C PRO A 45 6.28 -11.92 17.92
N VAL A 46 6.98 -10.90 17.41
CA VAL A 46 6.65 -9.48 17.65
C VAL A 46 5.46 -8.96 16.83
N TYR A 47 5.07 -9.68 15.78
CA TYR A 47 3.86 -9.43 14.99
C TYR A 47 3.22 -10.76 14.54
N PRO A 48 1.91 -10.77 14.27
CA PRO A 48 1.20 -11.96 13.80
C PRO A 48 1.57 -12.34 12.36
N SER A 49 1.26 -13.58 11.98
CA SER A 49 1.42 -14.05 10.60
C SER A 49 0.55 -13.27 9.61
N LEU A 50 0.90 -13.34 8.33
CA LEU A 50 0.13 -12.74 7.25
C LEU A 50 -1.19 -13.49 6.98
N PRO A 51 -2.22 -12.81 6.43
CA PRO A 51 -2.27 -11.38 6.12
C PRO A 51 -2.58 -10.53 7.36
N HIS A 52 -2.05 -9.30 7.40
CA HIS A 52 -2.37 -8.32 8.44
C HIS A 52 -3.67 -7.57 8.14
N HIS A 53 -4.60 -7.56 9.09
CA HIS A 53 -5.90 -6.91 9.03
C HIS A 53 -5.89 -5.62 9.84
N PHE A 54 -6.21 -4.53 9.15
CA PHE A 54 -6.35 -3.20 9.71
C PHE A 54 -7.81 -2.77 9.57
N SER A 55 -8.43 -2.36 10.66
CA SER A 55 -9.82 -1.90 10.70
C SER A 55 -9.93 -0.52 11.32
N ASP A 56 -10.96 0.23 10.90
CA ASP A 56 -11.23 1.59 11.40
C ASP A 56 -10.04 2.56 11.22
N ILE A 57 -9.39 2.48 10.05
CA ILE A 57 -8.22 3.31 9.75
C ILE A 57 -8.69 4.75 9.51
N HIS A 58 -8.20 5.67 10.33
CA HIS A 58 -8.38 7.11 10.15
C HIS A 58 -7.18 7.71 9.43
N THR A 59 -7.43 8.53 8.40
CA THR A 59 -6.34 9.15 7.63
C THR A 59 -6.60 10.62 7.33
N ILE A 60 -5.53 11.40 7.36
CA ILE A 60 -5.46 12.76 6.80
C ILE A 60 -4.35 12.73 5.75
N GLN A 61 -4.67 13.12 4.51
CA GLN A 61 -3.69 13.23 3.43
C GLN A 61 -3.64 14.66 2.95
N ILE A 62 -2.43 15.24 2.94
CA ILE A 62 -2.19 16.61 2.53
C ILE A 62 -1.30 16.57 1.29
N LEU A 63 -1.80 17.13 0.18
CA LEU A 63 -1.01 17.32 -1.01
C LEU A 63 -0.09 18.52 -0.82
N CYS A 64 1.20 18.29 -0.95
CA CYS A 64 2.25 19.24 -0.63
C CYS A 64 3.19 19.44 -1.81
N LYS A 65 3.87 20.59 -1.82
CA LYS A 65 4.93 20.91 -2.78
C LYS A 65 6.31 20.78 -2.12
N ALA A 66 7.14 19.90 -2.67
CA ALA A 66 8.52 19.66 -2.27
C ALA A 66 9.48 20.72 -2.84
N PRO A 67 10.64 20.93 -2.20
CA PRO A 67 11.74 21.65 -2.81
C PRO A 67 12.19 21.00 -4.11
N ARG A 68 12.59 21.81 -5.09
CA ARG A 68 13.02 21.35 -6.41
C ARG A 68 14.07 20.23 -6.31
N GLY A 69 13.78 19.11 -6.98
CA GLY A 69 14.65 17.94 -7.04
C GLY A 69 14.75 17.10 -5.77
N ALA A 70 14.02 17.43 -4.69
CA ALA A 70 14.03 16.63 -3.47
C ALA A 70 13.46 15.22 -3.68
N ILE A 71 12.33 15.11 -4.38
CA ILE A 71 11.68 13.83 -4.69
C ILE A 71 12.61 12.93 -5.51
N LYS A 72 13.24 13.48 -6.54
CA LYS A 72 14.22 12.74 -7.36
C LYS A 72 15.40 12.19 -6.54
N ARG A 73 15.90 12.94 -5.55
CA ARG A 73 16.99 12.47 -4.66
C ARG A 73 16.52 11.40 -3.67
N ALA A 74 15.26 11.45 -3.23
CA ALA A 74 14.70 10.51 -2.27
C ALA A 74 14.16 9.22 -2.93
N THR A 75 13.85 9.28 -4.23
CA THR A 75 13.29 8.13 -4.97
C THR A 75 14.35 7.05 -5.18
N MET A 76 14.02 5.81 -4.80
CA MET A 76 14.92 4.68 -4.92
C MET A 76 15.00 4.15 -6.36
N PRO A 77 16.19 3.98 -6.96
CA PRO A 77 16.34 3.31 -8.26
C PRO A 77 15.81 1.86 -8.20
N PRO A 78 15.23 1.33 -9.29
CA PRO A 78 15.08 1.92 -10.62
C PRO A 78 13.76 2.70 -10.81
N MET A 79 13.11 3.16 -9.74
CA MET A 79 11.90 3.99 -9.85
C MET A 79 12.26 5.42 -10.25
N GLU A 80 11.32 6.08 -10.93
CA GLU A 80 11.41 7.49 -11.31
C GLU A 80 10.19 8.24 -10.79
N PRO A 81 10.30 9.54 -10.45
CA PRO A 81 9.12 10.36 -10.16
C PRO A 81 8.09 10.31 -11.30
N ALA A 82 6.80 10.34 -10.97
CA ALA A 82 5.72 10.38 -11.94
C ALA A 82 4.87 11.65 -11.78
N GLY A 83 4.48 12.27 -12.90
CA GLY A 83 3.69 13.49 -12.88
C GLY A 83 4.52 14.73 -12.52
N ASP A 84 4.00 15.56 -11.62
CA ASP A 84 4.72 16.72 -11.08
C ASP A 84 5.81 16.25 -10.10
N GLU A 85 7.07 16.38 -10.50
CA GLU A 85 8.25 15.95 -9.71
C GLU A 85 8.45 16.73 -8.40
N GLU A 86 7.66 17.77 -8.15
CA GLU A 86 7.64 18.53 -6.90
C GLU A 86 6.45 18.15 -6.02
N THR A 87 5.62 17.18 -6.38
CA THR A 87 4.46 16.77 -5.58
C THR A 87 4.79 15.64 -4.59
N PHE A 88 4.39 15.80 -3.33
CA PHE A 88 4.36 14.73 -2.34
C PHE A 88 3.08 14.76 -1.52
N ILE A 89 2.79 13.65 -0.86
CA ILE A 89 1.64 13.50 0.03
C ILE A 89 2.19 13.30 1.44
N LEU A 90 1.81 14.19 2.35
CA LEU A 90 1.96 13.97 3.78
C LEU A 90 0.74 13.18 4.27
N LEU A 91 0.95 11.94 4.67
CA LEU A 91 -0.06 11.07 5.27
C LEU A 91 0.09 11.10 6.79
N LEU A 92 -1.00 11.33 7.49
CA LEU A 92 -1.16 11.06 8.91
C LEU A 92 -2.19 9.93 9.01
N ALA A 93 -1.86 8.83 9.65
CA ALA A 93 -2.76 7.71 9.83
C ALA A 93 -2.84 7.26 11.29
N TRP A 94 -3.99 6.73 11.65
CA TRP A 94 -4.24 6.10 12.94
C TRP A 94 -5.05 4.83 12.71
N THR A 95 -4.50 3.69 13.14
CA THR A 95 -5.22 2.42 13.23
C THR A 95 -5.42 2.06 14.71
N PRO A 96 -6.65 2.16 15.24
CA PRO A 96 -6.92 1.95 16.66
C PRO A 96 -6.60 0.54 17.17
N ASP A 97 -6.77 -0.47 16.31
CA ASP A 97 -6.55 -1.88 16.66
C ASP A 97 -6.18 -2.69 15.42
N VAL A 98 -4.96 -3.22 15.40
CA VAL A 98 -4.48 -4.15 14.37
C VAL A 98 -4.72 -5.59 14.84
N GLU A 99 -5.34 -6.40 13.97
CA GLU A 99 -5.62 -7.82 14.22
C GLU A 99 -6.51 -8.13 15.44
N ARG A 100 -7.19 -7.12 16.00
CA ARG A 100 -7.91 -7.25 17.27
C ARG A 100 -7.02 -7.70 18.44
N MET A 101 -5.75 -7.32 18.37
CA MET A 101 -4.73 -7.66 19.37
C MET A 101 -4.35 -6.47 20.26
N GLY A 102 -5.03 -5.33 20.11
CA GLY A 102 -4.80 -4.12 20.92
C GLY A 102 -3.61 -3.30 20.46
N PHE A 103 -3.07 -3.55 19.27
CA PHE A 103 -2.03 -2.72 18.70
C PHE A 103 -2.64 -1.41 18.18
N ASN A 104 -2.49 -0.36 18.97
CA ASN A 104 -2.82 1.00 18.58
C ASN A 104 -1.62 1.62 17.85
N VAL A 105 -1.81 2.03 16.59
CA VAL A 105 -0.71 2.42 15.70
C VAL A 105 -1.00 3.77 15.07
N HIS A 106 -0.07 4.71 15.22
CA HIS A 106 -0.09 5.98 14.51
C HIS A 106 1.10 6.07 13.54
N GLU A 107 0.86 6.63 12.36
CA GLU A 107 1.86 6.73 11.31
C GLU A 107 1.87 8.13 10.70
N VAL A 108 3.07 8.62 10.39
CA VAL A 108 3.28 9.83 9.59
C VAL A 108 4.20 9.47 8.43
N ALA A 109 3.69 9.51 7.21
CA ALA A 109 4.43 9.10 6.01
C ALA A 109 4.56 10.22 4.99
N ILE A 110 5.71 10.26 4.31
CA ILE A 110 5.94 11.09 3.13
C ILE A 110 5.91 10.16 1.93
N ASN A 111 4.89 10.35 1.09
CA ASN A 111 4.64 9.53 -0.07
C ASN A 111 4.81 10.34 -1.35
N THR A 112 5.15 9.70 -2.46
CA THR A 112 5.22 10.37 -3.77
C THR A 112 4.82 9.44 -4.91
N PRO A 113 4.14 9.96 -5.95
CA PRO A 113 3.89 9.20 -7.17
C PRO A 113 5.20 8.84 -7.86
N VAL A 114 5.34 7.56 -8.21
CA VAL A 114 6.48 7.04 -8.96
C VAL A 114 6.01 6.18 -10.11
N LYS A 115 6.89 6.00 -11.08
CA LYS A 115 6.74 5.02 -12.14
C LYS A 115 7.87 4.00 -12.07
N TRP A 116 7.52 2.77 -12.39
CA TRP A 116 8.48 1.71 -12.67
C TRP A 116 7.99 0.94 -13.90
N LYS A 117 8.81 0.94 -14.95
CA LYS A 117 8.43 0.44 -16.27
C LYS A 117 7.17 1.16 -16.77
N ASP A 118 6.14 0.41 -17.13
CA ASP A 118 4.84 0.86 -17.64
C ASP A 118 3.82 1.13 -16.53
N ARG A 119 4.21 1.01 -15.24
CA ARG A 119 3.29 1.13 -14.10
C ARG A 119 3.54 2.41 -13.32
N VAL A 120 2.46 3.17 -13.11
CA VAL A 120 2.43 4.29 -12.16
C VAL A 120 1.84 3.80 -10.86
N GLY A 121 2.46 4.20 -9.75
CA GLY A 121 2.02 3.90 -8.41
C GLY A 121 2.52 4.95 -7.43
N ASN A 122 2.53 4.58 -6.16
CA ASN A 122 2.99 5.42 -5.08
C ASN A 122 4.10 4.70 -4.32
N THR A 123 5.08 5.44 -3.82
CA THR A 123 6.09 4.89 -2.91
C THR A 123 6.13 5.71 -1.64
N THR A 124 6.35 5.04 -0.52
CA THR A 124 6.68 5.67 0.75
C THR A 124 8.17 6.00 0.74
N LEU A 125 8.51 7.29 0.82
CA LEU A 125 9.90 7.75 0.88
C LEU A 125 10.46 7.55 2.30
N ILE A 126 9.67 7.90 3.31
CA ILE A 126 9.95 7.67 4.72
C ILE A 126 8.64 7.61 5.49
N GLU A 127 8.63 6.83 6.56
CA GLU A 127 7.53 6.80 7.51
C GLU A 127 8.04 6.81 8.93
N TYR A 128 7.35 7.57 9.77
CA TYR A 128 7.48 7.57 11.22
C TYR A 128 6.29 6.85 11.83
N ILE A 129 6.53 6.04 12.85
CA ILE A 129 5.53 5.19 13.50
C ILE A 129 5.83 5.10 15.00
N ASP A 130 4.83 4.85 15.83
CA ASP A 130 4.96 4.76 17.29
C ASP A 130 4.73 3.35 17.87
N SER A 131 4.69 2.33 17.00
CA SER A 131 4.44 0.93 17.35
C SER A 131 5.60 0.05 16.93
N ASP A 132 6.19 -0.71 17.86
CA ASP A 132 7.24 -1.70 17.57
C ASP A 132 6.74 -2.76 16.58
N MET A 133 5.53 -3.27 16.79
CA MET A 133 4.89 -4.24 15.91
C MET A 133 4.81 -3.67 14.48
N GLY A 134 4.25 -2.47 14.33
CA GLY A 134 4.10 -1.82 13.03
C GLY A 134 5.44 -1.46 12.37
N LEU A 135 6.44 -1.06 13.17
CA LEU A 135 7.80 -0.75 12.71
C LEU A 135 8.48 -1.99 12.14
N ILE A 136 8.53 -3.06 12.92
CA ILE A 136 9.29 -4.26 12.58
C ILE A 136 8.59 -5.01 11.45
N ALA A 137 7.26 -5.23 11.53
CA ALA A 137 6.49 -5.87 10.46
C ALA A 137 6.61 -5.11 9.14
N GLY A 138 6.47 -3.78 9.19
CA GLY A 138 6.62 -2.91 8.02
C GLY A 138 7.97 -3.08 7.32
N ARG A 139 9.05 -3.13 8.11
CA ARG A 139 10.42 -3.26 7.58
C ARG A 139 10.73 -4.66 7.07
N GLU A 140 10.47 -5.69 7.86
CA GLU A 140 10.88 -7.07 7.55
C GLU A 140 10.02 -7.70 6.46
N VAL A 141 8.70 -7.51 6.51
CA VAL A 141 7.76 -8.21 5.61
C VAL A 141 7.56 -7.45 4.30
N TYR A 142 7.48 -6.12 4.39
CA TYR A 142 7.08 -5.27 3.27
C TYR A 142 8.20 -4.34 2.76
N GLY A 143 9.29 -4.17 3.52
CA GLY A 143 10.40 -3.29 3.13
C GLY A 143 10.09 -1.79 3.28
N TRP A 144 9.14 -1.42 4.13
CA TRP A 144 8.76 -0.02 4.33
C TRP A 144 9.88 0.75 5.06
N PRO A 145 10.19 2.00 4.67
CA PRO A 145 11.27 2.79 5.25
C PRO A 145 10.87 3.44 6.58
N LYS A 146 10.43 2.62 7.55
CA LYS A 146 9.91 3.07 8.84
C LYS A 146 11.02 3.43 9.84
N LYS A 147 10.75 4.43 10.68
CA LYS A 147 11.50 4.82 11.87
C LYS A 147 10.56 5.04 13.05
N MET A 148 11.03 4.74 14.27
CA MET A 148 10.26 5.03 15.48
C MET A 148 10.15 6.54 15.73
N ALA A 149 9.00 7.00 16.20
CA ALA A 149 8.74 8.36 16.65
C ALA A 149 7.70 8.35 17.78
N GLU A 150 7.58 9.46 18.49
CA GLU A 150 6.43 9.74 19.34
C GLU A 150 5.40 10.48 18.51
N ILE A 151 4.17 9.94 18.43
CA ILE A 151 3.08 10.52 17.65
C ILE A 151 1.85 10.57 18.55
N THR A 152 1.22 11.74 18.66
CA THR A 152 0.04 11.94 19.49
C THR A 152 -1.11 12.49 18.68
N TRP A 153 -2.26 11.80 18.72
CA TRP A 153 -3.52 12.28 18.20
C TRP A 153 -4.40 12.78 19.34
N THR A 154 -4.72 14.08 19.32
CA THR A 154 -5.63 14.71 20.28
C THR A 154 -6.88 15.20 19.59
N LYS A 155 -8.05 14.70 20.00
CA LYS A 155 -9.33 15.23 19.53
C LYS A 155 -9.54 16.63 20.11
N THR A 156 -9.82 17.59 19.24
CA THR A 156 -10.14 18.97 19.63
C THR A 156 -11.64 19.24 19.40
N GLN A 157 -12.10 20.44 19.75
CA GLN A 157 -13.48 20.86 19.48
C GLN A 157 -13.80 20.93 17.98
N THR A 158 -12.80 21.18 17.14
CA THR A 158 -12.97 21.44 15.70
C THR A 158 -12.35 20.36 14.81
N GLY A 159 -11.70 19.33 15.37
CA GLY A 159 -11.07 18.27 14.60
C GLY A 159 -10.04 17.50 15.42
N TRP A 160 -8.85 17.35 14.83
CA TRP A 160 -7.74 16.61 15.41
C TRP A 160 -6.47 17.46 15.37
N MET A 161 -5.69 17.38 16.45
CA MET A 161 -4.32 17.85 16.52
C MET A 161 -3.42 16.61 16.48
N VAL A 162 -2.46 16.61 15.55
CA VAL A 162 -1.46 15.54 15.40
C VAL A 162 -0.10 16.17 15.61
N VAL A 163 0.63 15.67 16.62
CA VAL A 163 1.98 16.13 17.00
C VAL A 163 2.93 14.96 16.92
#